data_AF-A0AAN6EEX6-F1
#
_entry.id   AF-A0AAN6EEX6-F1
#
_cell.length_a   1.000
_cell.length_b   1.000
_cell.length_c   1.000
_cell.angle_alpha   90.00
_cell.angle_beta   90.00
_cell.angle_gamma   90.00
#
_symmetry.space_group_name_H-M   'P 1'
#
loop_
_entity.id
_entity.type
_entity.pdbx_description
1 polymer ?
#
loop_
_entity_poly.entity_id
_entity_poly.type
_entity_poly.pdbx_seq_one_letter_code
_entity_poly.pdbx_strand_id
1 'polypeptide(L)'
;MHLLFSVPLVACLLSHNVLAARPKKCESITTRKEVRDLSSSEWRTIKDTIEKMQDLGWFRFYASIHEVYFPVVHGVSQFLPFHRRFVRYFEMTAQRINPDFALPYWNEFADYRNPADSSVLSDRLLGGNGQGPNKCVMDGVQANWTMTYPNEHCLQRNYSDGDSIKPWYSAEFIQSIMQRSDTMADFRDRMENSQHGLAHLGVRGDMSTKHSANDFLFMLHHAFIDRIWSIWQDDGHRTTFDGPGSMGEEEMTLDSKILFFQDTVEDVMYLGRGQMCYEYDEPSSEPDLLSKRDNINSGLSSLPHDVLCKWYPKSCDQATSDNTTESTAPIAHIALEQLPLPAEISQEAMEMHGFDPAAVQRMADEARKFVEDMNAAGFVPKY
;
A
#
# COMPACT_ATOMS: atom_id res chain seq x y z
N MET A 1 -69.07 -40.66 1.63
CA MET A 1 -68.17 -39.98 2.57
C MET A 1 -66.76 -40.10 2.00
N HIS A 2 -66.32 -39.11 1.21
CA HIS A 2 -65.02 -39.13 0.54
C HIS A 2 -63.92 -38.73 1.55
N LEU A 3 -63.01 -39.66 1.84
CA LEU A 3 -61.81 -39.39 2.63
C LEU A 3 -60.67 -39.04 1.66
N LEU A 4 -60.33 -37.76 1.61
CA LEU A 4 -59.16 -37.21 0.95
C LEU A 4 -57.90 -37.63 1.74
N PHE A 5 -57.01 -38.39 1.10
CA PHE A 5 -55.65 -38.60 1.60
C PHE A 5 -54.79 -37.39 1.22
N SER A 6 -54.40 -36.60 2.20
CA SER A 6 -53.39 -35.56 2.09
C SER A 6 -52.01 -36.20 2.13
N VAL A 7 -51.23 -36.03 1.06
CA VAL A 7 -49.80 -36.37 1.03
C VAL A 7 -49.04 -35.13 1.49
N PRO A 8 -48.19 -35.19 2.53
CA PRO A 8 -47.39 -34.04 2.92
C PRO A 8 -46.27 -33.85 1.90
N LEU A 9 -46.26 -32.68 1.25
CA LEU A 9 -45.15 -32.22 0.42
C LEU A 9 -43.99 -31.90 1.36
N VAL A 10 -43.02 -32.79 1.50
CA VAL A 10 -41.74 -32.47 2.15
C VAL A 10 -40.96 -31.59 1.18
N ALA A 11 -41.09 -30.28 1.34
CA ALA A 11 -40.21 -29.30 0.71
C ALA A 11 -38.82 -29.46 1.34
N CYS A 12 -37.95 -30.21 0.66
CA CYS A 12 -36.54 -30.29 1.00
C CYS A 12 -35.91 -28.94 0.66
N LEU A 13 -35.84 -28.04 1.64
CA LEU A 13 -35.01 -26.83 1.57
C LEU A 13 -33.55 -27.29 1.55
N LEU A 14 -33.02 -27.54 0.36
CA LEU A 14 -31.58 -27.65 0.15
C LEU A 14 -30.99 -26.25 0.32
N SER A 15 -30.64 -25.92 1.56
CA SER A 15 -29.69 -24.86 1.88
C SER A 15 -28.38 -25.21 1.18
N HIS A 16 -28.21 -24.68 -0.03
CA HIS A 16 -26.92 -24.65 -0.69
C HIS A 16 -26.08 -23.60 0.06
N ASN A 17 -25.46 -24.02 1.15
CA ASN A 17 -24.23 -23.39 1.62
C ASN A 17 -23.17 -23.68 0.55
N VAL A 18 -23.21 -22.93 -0.55
CA VAL A 18 -22.04 -22.79 -1.41
C VAL A 18 -21.07 -21.95 -0.58
N LEU A 19 -20.25 -22.62 0.25
CA LEU A 19 -18.97 -22.05 0.61
C LEU A 19 -18.29 -21.75 -0.72
N ALA A 20 -18.12 -20.47 -1.05
CA ALA A 20 -17.35 -20.05 -2.21
C ALA A 20 -16.01 -20.81 -2.14
N ALA A 21 -15.73 -21.59 -3.18
CA ALA A 21 -14.56 -22.44 -3.19
C ALA A 21 -13.35 -21.53 -3.30
N ARG A 22 -12.51 -21.51 -2.25
CA ARG A 22 -11.24 -20.74 -2.23
C ARG A 22 -10.51 -20.82 -3.57
N PRO A 23 -9.93 -19.71 -4.07
CA PRO A 23 -9.24 -19.72 -5.34
C PRO A 23 -8.15 -20.81 -5.40
N LYS A 24 -8.00 -21.41 -6.59
CA LYS A 24 -7.01 -22.48 -6.83
C LYS A 24 -5.60 -21.98 -6.56
N LYS A 25 -4.72 -22.85 -6.04
CA LYS A 25 -3.29 -22.52 -5.91
C LYS A 25 -2.68 -22.28 -7.29
N CYS A 26 -1.78 -21.32 -7.37
CA CYS A 26 -1.04 -21.05 -8.60
C CYS A 26 -0.01 -22.14 -8.89
N GLU A 27 0.24 -22.38 -10.18
CA GLU A 27 1.26 -23.32 -10.65
C GLU A 27 2.66 -22.71 -10.60
N SER A 28 2.76 -21.40 -10.83
CA SER A 28 3.97 -20.60 -10.71
C SER A 28 3.69 -19.33 -9.93
N ILE A 29 4.71 -18.83 -9.23
CA ILE A 29 4.65 -17.62 -8.41
C ILE A 29 5.68 -16.62 -8.95
N THR A 30 5.25 -15.38 -9.15
CA THR A 30 6.14 -14.24 -9.45
C THR A 30 6.57 -13.58 -8.13
N THR A 31 7.87 -13.44 -7.87
CA THR A 31 8.33 -12.72 -6.68
C THR A 31 8.52 -11.24 -7.01
N ARG A 32 7.77 -10.38 -6.34
CA ARG A 32 7.96 -8.92 -6.39
C ARG A 32 9.07 -8.53 -5.43
N LYS A 33 10.06 -7.79 -5.94
CA LYS A 33 11.24 -7.40 -5.18
C LYS A 33 11.27 -5.92 -4.87
N GLU A 34 11.98 -5.56 -3.81
CA GLU A 34 12.35 -4.17 -3.57
C GLU A 34 13.18 -3.66 -4.75
N VAL A 35 12.86 -2.48 -5.27
CA VAL A 35 13.44 -1.96 -6.52
C VAL A 35 14.98 -1.81 -6.49
N ARG A 36 15.56 -1.52 -5.32
CA ARG A 36 17.02 -1.41 -5.07
C ARG A 36 17.70 -2.77 -5.01
N ASP A 37 16.97 -3.84 -4.73
CA ASP A 37 17.47 -5.22 -4.70
C ASP A 37 17.48 -5.88 -6.10
N LEU A 38 16.93 -5.22 -7.12
CA LEU A 38 16.97 -5.71 -8.48
C LEU A 38 18.41 -5.74 -9.02
N SER A 39 18.77 -6.88 -9.60
CA SER A 39 19.98 -6.97 -10.43
C SER A 39 19.88 -6.05 -11.66
N SER A 40 21.03 -5.71 -12.25
CA SER A 40 21.05 -4.89 -13.48
C SER A 40 20.31 -5.56 -14.66
N SER A 41 20.20 -6.89 -14.68
CA SER A 41 19.39 -7.62 -15.67
C SER A 41 17.90 -7.48 -15.41
N GLU A 42 17.47 -7.61 -14.14
CA GLU A 42 16.06 -7.43 -13.77
C GLU A 42 15.61 -6.00 -14.03
N TRP A 43 16.42 -5.00 -13.64
CA TRP A 43 16.11 -3.60 -13.94
C TRP A 43 16.01 -3.31 -15.44
N ARG A 44 16.87 -3.93 -16.26
CA ARG A 44 16.76 -3.84 -17.73
C ARG A 44 15.45 -4.44 -18.23
N THR A 45 15.05 -5.60 -17.71
CA THR A 45 13.74 -6.21 -18.02
C THR A 45 12.59 -5.26 -17.69
N ILE A 46 12.63 -4.59 -16.53
CA ILE A 46 11.61 -3.58 -16.17
C ILE A 46 11.60 -2.44 -17.19
N LYS A 47 12.75 -1.79 -17.39
CA LYS A 47 12.89 -0.64 -18.29
C LYS A 47 12.38 -0.93 -19.71
N ASP A 48 12.91 -1.98 -20.34
CA ASP A 48 12.58 -2.32 -21.73
C ASP A 48 11.09 -2.67 -21.87
N THR A 49 10.50 -3.32 -20.84
CA THR A 49 9.08 -3.68 -20.84
C THR A 49 8.19 -2.46 -20.67
N ILE A 50 8.48 -1.55 -19.73
CA ILE A 50 7.63 -0.38 -19.52
C ILE A 50 7.76 0.64 -20.64
N GLU A 51 8.93 0.78 -21.26
CA GLU A 51 9.11 1.58 -22.48
C GLU A 51 8.23 1.03 -23.60
N LYS A 52 8.22 -0.30 -23.78
CA LYS A 52 7.32 -0.93 -24.74
C LYS A 52 5.84 -0.75 -24.38
N MET A 53 5.51 -0.76 -23.08
CA MET A 53 4.15 -0.49 -22.62
C MET A 53 3.71 0.93 -22.95
N GLN A 54 4.59 1.91 -22.79
CA GLN A 54 4.35 3.30 -23.17
C GLN A 54 4.09 3.43 -24.68
N ASP A 55 4.94 2.85 -25.52
CA ASP A 55 4.77 2.84 -26.98
C ASP A 55 3.41 2.28 -27.43
N LEU A 56 2.93 1.25 -26.72
CA LEU A 56 1.66 0.58 -27.01
C LEU A 56 0.45 1.31 -26.41
N GLY A 57 0.66 2.39 -25.64
CA GLY A 57 -0.41 3.15 -25.01
C GLY A 57 -1.02 2.46 -23.79
N TRP A 58 -0.26 1.62 -23.08
CA TRP A 58 -0.75 0.99 -21.85
C TRP A 58 -0.79 1.98 -20.68
N PHE A 59 0.18 2.88 -20.54
CA PHE A 59 0.15 3.89 -19.47
C PHE A 59 -1.09 4.78 -19.55
N ARG A 60 -1.42 5.32 -20.73
CA ARG A 60 -2.66 6.09 -20.93
C ARG A 60 -3.93 5.28 -20.59
N PHE A 61 -3.91 3.96 -20.83
CA PHE A 61 -5.03 3.09 -20.54
C PHE A 61 -5.20 2.91 -19.02
N TYR A 62 -4.12 2.60 -18.29
CA TYR A 62 -4.14 2.50 -16.84
C TYR A 62 -4.51 3.84 -16.17
N ALA A 63 -3.94 4.95 -16.63
CA ALA A 63 -4.31 6.29 -16.19
C ALA A 63 -5.80 6.58 -16.38
N SER A 64 -6.38 6.20 -17.54
CA SER A 64 -7.80 6.39 -17.81
C SER A 64 -8.72 5.54 -16.94
N ILE A 65 -8.34 4.29 -16.62
CA ILE A 65 -9.12 3.45 -15.71
C ILE A 65 -9.13 4.07 -14.32
N HIS A 66 -7.95 4.43 -13.82
CA HIS A 66 -7.83 5.02 -12.49
C HIS A 66 -8.65 6.31 -12.38
N GLU A 67 -8.61 7.19 -13.39
CA GLU A 67 -9.39 8.43 -13.38
C GLU A 67 -10.90 8.20 -13.41
N VAL A 68 -11.38 7.29 -14.28
CA VAL A 68 -12.81 6.97 -14.42
C VAL A 68 -13.38 6.36 -13.14
N TYR A 69 -12.63 5.44 -12.52
CA TYR A 69 -13.08 4.73 -11.33
C TYR A 69 -12.69 5.40 -10.01
N PHE A 70 -11.93 6.50 -10.04
CA PHE A 70 -11.48 7.22 -8.85
C PHE A 70 -12.57 7.43 -7.78
N PRO A 71 -13.79 7.92 -8.12
CA PRO A 71 -14.84 8.21 -7.13
C PRO A 71 -15.43 6.97 -6.44
N VAL A 72 -15.15 5.77 -6.95
CA VAL A 72 -15.74 4.51 -6.48
C VAL A 72 -14.71 3.49 -6.00
N VAL A 73 -13.43 3.87 -5.98
CA VAL A 73 -12.31 3.05 -5.48
C VAL A 73 -11.47 3.74 -4.41
N HIS A 74 -11.73 5.02 -4.12
CA HIS A 74 -11.14 5.78 -3.00
C HIS A 74 -12.21 6.15 -1.99
N GLY A 75 -11.85 6.26 -0.71
CA GLY A 75 -12.79 6.55 0.37
C GLY A 75 -13.74 5.37 0.70
N VAL A 76 -13.58 4.21 0.06
CA VAL A 76 -14.44 3.03 0.20
C VAL A 76 -13.65 1.74 0.44
N SER A 77 -14.29 0.70 0.99
CA SER A 77 -13.61 -0.58 1.33
C SER A 77 -13.03 -1.33 0.12
N GLN A 78 -13.44 -0.96 -1.10
CA GLN A 78 -12.87 -1.48 -2.34
C GLN A 78 -11.42 -1.03 -2.61
N PHE A 79 -10.94 0.02 -1.94
CA PHE A 79 -9.62 0.61 -2.20
C PHE A 79 -8.50 -0.44 -2.25
N LEU A 80 -8.31 -1.23 -1.19
CA LEU A 80 -7.22 -2.22 -1.16
C LEU A 80 -7.41 -3.35 -2.20
N PRO A 81 -8.59 -4.01 -2.31
CA PRO A 81 -8.82 -5.02 -3.35
C PRO A 81 -8.64 -4.50 -4.78
N PHE A 82 -9.15 -3.31 -5.09
CA PHE A 82 -9.05 -2.71 -6.42
C PHE A 82 -7.59 -2.45 -6.76
N HIS A 83 -6.83 -1.79 -5.89
CA HIS A 83 -5.44 -1.45 -6.16
C HIS A 83 -4.54 -2.68 -6.24
N ARG A 84 -4.73 -3.69 -5.38
CA ARG A 84 -4.09 -5.01 -5.51
C ARG A 84 -4.33 -5.60 -6.91
N ARG A 85 -5.59 -5.63 -7.32
CA ARG A 85 -5.99 -6.21 -8.60
C ARG A 85 -5.47 -5.39 -9.78
N PHE A 86 -5.40 -4.07 -9.63
CA PHE A 86 -4.92 -3.10 -10.62
C PHE A 86 -3.43 -3.25 -10.89
N VAL A 87 -2.59 -3.27 -9.85
CA VAL A 87 -1.15 -3.49 -10.05
C VAL A 87 -0.84 -4.90 -10.54
N ARG A 88 -1.65 -5.91 -10.14
CA ARG A 88 -1.56 -7.24 -10.73
C ARG A 88 -1.97 -7.27 -12.20
N TYR A 89 -2.99 -6.49 -12.59
CA TYR A 89 -3.38 -6.39 -13.99
C TYR A 89 -2.27 -5.75 -14.83
N PHE A 90 -1.65 -4.68 -14.32
CA PHE A 90 -0.48 -4.06 -14.93
C PHE A 90 0.65 -5.07 -15.15
N GLU A 91 1.00 -5.82 -14.10
CA GLU A 91 2.02 -6.88 -14.16
C GLU A 91 1.66 -7.98 -15.18
N MET A 92 0.40 -8.42 -15.23
CA MET A 92 -0.05 -9.40 -16.21
C MET A 92 0.02 -8.87 -17.64
N THR A 93 -0.28 -7.58 -17.88
CA THR A 93 -0.11 -6.93 -19.18
C THR A 93 1.37 -6.86 -19.57
N ALA A 94 2.24 -6.47 -18.64
CA ALA A 94 3.69 -6.46 -18.84
C ALA A 94 4.22 -7.86 -19.16
N GLN A 95 3.72 -8.89 -18.46
CA GLN A 95 4.07 -10.30 -18.69
C GLN A 95 3.65 -10.83 -20.07
N ARG A 96 2.71 -10.17 -20.77
CA ARG A 96 2.41 -10.47 -22.19
C ARG A 96 3.49 -9.96 -23.15
N ILE A 97 4.25 -8.94 -22.75
CA ILE A 97 5.37 -8.38 -23.50
C ILE A 97 6.65 -9.13 -23.14
N ASN A 98 6.91 -9.32 -21.85
CA ASN A 98 8.07 -10.02 -21.33
C ASN A 98 7.66 -10.96 -20.17
N PRO A 99 7.70 -12.29 -20.34
CA PRO A 99 7.24 -13.23 -19.32
C PRO A 99 8.08 -13.20 -18.03
N ASP A 100 9.30 -12.65 -18.07
CA ASP A 100 10.18 -12.52 -16.91
C ASP A 100 9.91 -11.23 -16.11
N PHE A 101 8.94 -10.40 -16.52
CA PHE A 101 8.56 -9.20 -15.80
C PHE A 101 7.93 -9.55 -14.44
N ALA A 102 8.48 -8.97 -13.37
CA ALA A 102 7.92 -8.97 -12.03
C ALA A 102 7.84 -7.52 -11.55
N LEU A 103 6.67 -7.06 -11.09
CA LEU A 103 6.50 -5.68 -10.66
C LEU A 103 7.30 -5.43 -9.38
N PRO A 104 8.28 -4.50 -9.34
CA PRO A 104 8.95 -4.16 -8.10
C PRO A 104 8.06 -3.30 -7.21
N TYR A 105 8.43 -3.21 -5.93
CA TYR A 105 7.87 -2.23 -5.00
C TYR A 105 8.98 -1.30 -4.49
N TRP A 106 8.59 -0.12 -4.04
CA TRP A 106 9.49 0.79 -3.32
C TRP A 106 9.24 0.62 -1.82
N ASN A 107 10.24 0.20 -1.05
CA ASN A 107 10.15 0.25 0.41
C ASN A 107 10.28 1.70 0.90
N GLU A 108 9.16 2.41 0.92
CA GLU A 108 9.08 3.83 1.28
C GLU A 108 9.45 4.10 2.74
N PHE A 109 9.38 3.08 3.59
CA PHE A 109 9.81 3.20 4.99
C PHE A 109 11.30 3.39 5.15
N ALA A 110 12.14 2.94 4.22
CA ALA A 110 13.57 3.19 4.28
C ALA A 110 13.91 4.68 4.01
N ASP A 111 13.01 5.39 3.32
CA ASP A 111 13.25 6.76 2.85
C ASP A 111 12.32 7.79 3.53
N TYR A 112 11.50 7.37 4.49
CA TYR A 112 10.41 8.18 5.04
C TYR A 112 10.87 9.52 5.60
N ARG A 113 12.10 9.65 6.12
CA ARG A 113 12.62 10.91 6.65
C ARG A 113 12.86 11.94 5.56
N ASN A 114 13.45 11.52 4.44
CA ASN A 114 13.83 12.38 3.32
C ASN A 114 13.50 11.68 1.99
N PRO A 115 12.21 11.55 1.61
CA PRO A 115 11.83 10.72 0.45
C PRO A 115 12.48 11.16 -0.85
N ALA A 116 12.73 12.46 -1.02
CA ALA A 116 13.40 13.05 -2.19
C ALA A 116 14.84 12.58 -2.39
N ASP A 117 15.53 12.17 -1.31
CA ASP A 117 16.92 11.71 -1.34
C ASP A 117 17.04 10.21 -1.66
N SER A 118 15.91 9.50 -1.76
CA SER A 118 15.89 8.07 -2.07
C SER A 118 16.61 7.78 -3.39
N SER A 119 17.43 6.73 -3.40
CA SER A 119 18.03 6.24 -4.65
C SER A 119 16.98 5.79 -5.67
N VAL A 120 15.75 5.49 -5.25
CA VAL A 120 14.62 5.19 -6.14
C VAL A 120 14.31 6.38 -7.05
N LEU A 121 14.42 7.60 -6.54
CA LEU A 121 14.19 8.85 -7.27
C LEU A 121 15.47 9.38 -7.95
N SER A 122 16.45 8.50 -8.23
CA SER A 122 17.66 8.85 -8.97
C SER A 122 17.51 8.67 -10.49
N ASP A 123 18.42 9.27 -11.23
CA ASP A 123 18.57 9.11 -12.69
C ASP A 123 18.80 7.65 -13.14
N ARG A 124 19.30 6.80 -12.25
CA ARG A 124 19.51 5.36 -12.50
C ARG A 124 18.22 4.55 -12.47
N LEU A 125 17.26 4.99 -11.65
CA LEU A 125 16.00 4.31 -11.40
C LEU A 125 14.83 5.14 -11.97
N LEU A 126 13.96 5.70 -11.13
CA LEU A 126 12.68 6.27 -11.56
C LEU A 126 12.78 7.74 -11.97
N GLY A 127 13.91 8.40 -11.74
CA GLY A 127 14.09 9.84 -11.97
C GLY A 127 13.63 10.69 -10.80
N GLY A 128 14.08 11.93 -10.77
CA GLY A 128 13.87 12.86 -9.65
C GLY A 128 12.69 13.81 -9.85
N ASN A 129 12.84 15.02 -9.29
CA ASN A 129 11.87 16.10 -9.39
C ASN A 129 11.74 16.63 -10.83
N GLY A 130 10.58 17.19 -11.15
CA GLY A 130 10.36 17.82 -12.44
C GLY A 130 11.10 19.14 -12.60
N GLN A 131 11.66 19.37 -13.78
CA GLN A 131 12.48 20.53 -14.10
C GLN A 131 11.73 21.56 -14.96
N GLY A 132 12.18 22.81 -14.87
CA GLY A 132 11.65 23.91 -15.66
C GLY A 132 10.22 24.34 -15.28
N PRO A 133 9.61 25.26 -16.06
CA PRO A 133 8.29 25.81 -15.75
C PRO A 133 7.17 24.77 -15.84
N ASN A 134 7.34 23.74 -16.67
CA ASN A 134 6.36 22.67 -16.86
C ASN A 134 6.58 21.47 -15.94
N LYS A 135 7.62 21.51 -15.07
CA LYS A 135 7.93 20.45 -14.12
C LYS A 135 8.05 19.06 -14.77
N CYS A 136 8.70 19.00 -15.93
CA CYS A 136 8.88 17.75 -16.67
C CYS A 136 9.93 16.86 -16.01
N VAL A 137 9.67 15.56 -15.93
CA VAL A 137 10.68 14.57 -15.55
C VAL A 137 11.70 14.42 -16.69
N MET A 138 12.97 14.71 -16.40
CA MET A 138 14.05 14.78 -17.40
C MET A 138 15.11 13.68 -17.27
N ASP A 139 15.01 12.85 -16.24
CA ASP A 139 15.93 11.76 -15.92
C ASP A 139 15.17 10.48 -15.50
N GLY A 140 15.90 9.39 -15.27
CA GLY A 140 15.31 8.10 -14.92
C GLY A 140 14.64 7.37 -16.08
N VAL A 141 13.88 6.33 -15.73
CA VAL A 141 13.29 5.40 -16.70
C VAL A 141 12.18 6.04 -17.56
N GLN A 142 11.52 7.09 -17.06
CA GLN A 142 10.48 7.85 -17.78
C GLN A 142 10.95 9.23 -18.26
N ALA A 143 12.27 9.44 -18.33
CA ALA A 143 12.85 10.69 -18.81
C ALA A 143 12.26 11.12 -20.16
N ASN A 144 11.78 12.37 -20.25
CA ASN A 144 11.25 12.96 -21.47
C ASN A 144 10.03 12.23 -22.08
N TRP A 145 9.32 11.41 -21.30
CA TRP A 145 8.11 10.77 -21.81
C TRP A 145 6.99 11.79 -22.02
N THR A 146 6.31 11.67 -23.16
CA THR A 146 5.07 12.42 -23.46
C THR A 146 3.86 11.58 -23.07
N MET A 147 3.10 12.05 -22.08
CA MET A 147 1.82 11.48 -21.68
C MET A 147 0.74 11.96 -22.64
N THR A 148 -0.24 11.08 -22.93
CA THR A 148 -1.34 11.38 -23.87
C THR A 148 -2.72 11.39 -23.22
N TYR A 149 -2.77 11.20 -21.89
CA TYR A 149 -3.99 11.24 -21.09
C TYR A 149 -3.75 12.07 -19.83
N PRO A 150 -4.70 12.95 -19.43
CA PRO A 150 -5.98 13.24 -20.10
C PRO A 150 -5.80 14.09 -21.36
N ASN A 151 -4.65 14.75 -21.51
CA ASN A 151 -4.22 15.50 -22.68
C ASN A 151 -2.71 15.27 -22.92
N GLU A 152 -2.18 15.77 -24.03
CA GLU A 152 -0.73 15.72 -24.29
C GLU A 152 0.03 16.63 -23.32
N HIS A 153 1.05 16.09 -22.64
CA HIS A 153 1.98 16.80 -21.76
C HIS A 153 3.23 15.94 -21.50
N CYS A 154 4.30 16.52 -20.94
CA CYS A 154 5.40 15.71 -20.40
C CYS A 154 4.98 15.07 -19.08
N LEU A 155 5.53 13.91 -18.69
CA LEU A 155 5.34 13.39 -17.33
C LEU A 155 5.78 14.44 -16.31
N GLN A 156 4.93 14.77 -15.33
CA GLN A 156 5.21 15.81 -14.33
C GLN A 156 5.45 15.25 -12.94
N ARG A 157 6.45 15.81 -12.24
CA ARG A 157 6.65 15.68 -10.79
C ARG A 157 6.95 17.05 -10.21
N ASN A 158 6.41 17.37 -9.04
CA ASN A 158 6.57 18.71 -8.47
C ASN A 158 6.60 18.62 -6.94
N TYR A 159 7.74 18.19 -6.40
CA TYR A 159 7.87 17.83 -4.99
C TYR A 159 7.29 18.89 -4.05
N SER A 160 6.73 18.40 -2.94
CA SER A 160 5.87 19.19 -2.06
C SER A 160 6.56 20.36 -1.37
N ASP A 161 7.89 20.34 -1.30
CA ASP A 161 8.73 21.34 -0.64
C ASP A 161 9.92 21.77 -1.52
N GLY A 162 9.62 22.23 -2.74
CA GLY A 162 10.62 22.70 -3.69
C GLY A 162 11.32 21.53 -4.39
N ASP A 163 12.59 21.30 -4.03
CA ASP A 163 13.37 20.13 -4.48
C ASP A 163 13.43 19.01 -3.42
N SER A 164 12.67 19.17 -2.34
CA SER A 164 12.56 18.19 -1.25
C SER A 164 11.12 17.72 -1.05
N ILE A 165 10.97 16.58 -0.39
CA ILE A 165 9.69 16.02 0.06
C ILE A 165 9.73 15.98 1.58
N LYS A 166 8.70 16.50 2.23
CA LYS A 166 8.57 16.44 3.70
C LYS A 166 8.45 14.99 4.19
N PRO A 167 8.83 14.70 5.46
CA PRO A 167 8.80 13.34 5.98
C PRO A 167 7.44 12.64 5.82
N TRP A 168 7.47 11.35 5.54
CA TRP A 168 6.30 10.47 5.52
C TRP A 168 6.10 9.79 6.88
N TYR A 169 5.10 8.92 6.99
CA TYR A 169 4.87 8.15 8.20
C TYR A 169 5.97 7.08 8.35
N SER A 170 6.56 7.02 9.54
CA SER A 170 7.55 5.99 9.89
C SER A 170 6.94 4.59 9.89
N ALA A 171 7.75 3.56 9.62
CA ALA A 171 7.32 2.17 9.69
C ALA A 171 6.69 1.82 11.04
N GLU A 172 7.25 2.36 12.13
CA GLU A 172 6.80 2.12 13.49
C GLU A 172 5.36 2.61 13.72
N PHE A 173 4.99 3.72 13.08
CA PHE A 173 3.63 4.24 13.13
C PHE A 173 2.67 3.37 12.32
N ILE A 174 3.07 2.95 11.11
CA ILE A 174 2.22 2.06 10.29
C ILE A 174 2.07 0.69 10.95
N GLN A 175 3.11 0.16 11.58
CA GLN A 175 3.03 -1.05 12.38
C GLN A 175 2.10 -0.89 13.59
N SER A 176 2.10 0.29 14.22
CA SER A 176 1.14 0.61 15.28
C SER A 176 -0.30 0.58 14.77
N ILE A 177 -0.57 1.12 13.57
CA ILE A 177 -1.88 1.02 12.92
C ILE A 177 -2.26 -0.45 12.69
N MET A 178 -1.36 -1.27 12.15
CA MET A 178 -1.61 -2.69 11.89
C MET A 178 -2.00 -3.48 13.14
N GLN A 179 -1.43 -3.14 14.31
CA GLN A 179 -1.77 -3.81 15.56
C GLN A 179 -3.09 -3.34 16.18
N ARG A 180 -3.54 -2.12 15.85
CA ARG A 180 -4.71 -1.48 16.47
C ARG A 180 -5.94 -1.45 15.57
N SER A 181 -5.80 -1.83 14.31
CA SER A 181 -6.90 -1.97 13.37
C SER A 181 -7.37 -3.42 13.29
N ASP A 182 -8.57 -3.68 13.82
CA ASP A 182 -9.18 -5.01 13.79
C ASP A 182 -10.11 -5.23 12.58
N THR A 183 -10.56 -4.15 11.96
CA THR A 183 -11.48 -4.15 10.81
C THR A 183 -10.80 -3.68 9.53
N MET A 184 -11.32 -4.11 8.38
CA MET A 184 -10.86 -3.63 7.08
C MET A 184 -11.20 -2.15 6.91
N ALA A 185 -12.39 -1.74 7.34
CA ALA A 185 -12.84 -0.35 7.26
C ALA A 185 -11.85 0.61 7.94
N ASP A 186 -11.42 0.30 9.17
CA ASP A 186 -10.46 1.12 9.94
C ASP A 186 -9.05 1.03 9.36
N PHE A 187 -8.55 -0.18 9.08
CA PHE A 187 -7.21 -0.35 8.51
C PHE A 187 -7.06 0.40 7.18
N ARG A 188 -8.04 0.25 6.28
CA ARG A 188 -8.05 0.91 4.98
C ARG A 188 -8.10 2.44 5.12
N ASP A 189 -9.01 2.97 5.94
CA ASP A 189 -9.13 4.42 6.16
C ASP A 189 -7.81 5.01 6.65
N ARG A 190 -7.15 4.32 7.59
CA ARG A 190 -5.87 4.74 8.14
C ARG A 190 -4.76 4.68 7.10
N MET A 191 -4.67 3.61 6.30
CA MET A 191 -3.65 3.48 5.26
C MET A 191 -3.82 4.53 4.14
N GLU A 192 -5.05 4.72 3.68
CA GLU A 192 -5.39 5.65 2.58
C GLU A 192 -5.08 7.11 2.96
N ASN A 193 -5.43 7.51 4.19
CA ASN A 193 -5.20 8.86 4.71
C ASN A 193 -3.81 9.07 5.36
N SER A 194 -2.96 8.04 5.38
CA SER A 194 -1.58 8.15 5.90
C SER A 194 -0.53 7.96 4.79
N GLN A 195 0.12 6.79 4.74
CA GLN A 195 1.23 6.50 3.84
C GLN A 195 0.85 6.68 2.37
N HIS A 196 -0.32 6.19 1.96
CA HIS A 196 -0.81 6.34 0.60
C HIS A 196 -0.94 7.81 0.21
N GLY A 197 -1.68 8.59 1.02
CA GLY A 197 -1.89 10.01 0.76
C GLY A 197 -0.58 10.81 0.69
N LEU A 198 0.35 10.58 1.62
CA LEU A 198 1.60 11.35 1.65
C LEU A 198 2.56 11.03 0.50
N ALA A 199 2.57 9.82 -0.04
CA ALA A 199 3.36 9.50 -1.21
C ALA A 199 2.89 10.30 -2.44
N HIS A 200 1.58 10.24 -2.72
CA HIS A 200 0.96 11.01 -3.81
C HIS A 200 1.17 12.52 -3.65
N LEU A 201 0.92 13.04 -2.46
CA LEU A 201 1.01 14.47 -2.16
C LEU A 201 2.43 15.00 -1.94
N GLY A 202 3.38 14.10 -1.69
CA GLY A 202 4.80 14.37 -1.60
C GLY A 202 5.43 14.56 -2.97
N VAL A 203 5.22 13.61 -3.88
CA VAL A 203 5.78 13.64 -5.24
C VAL A 203 5.08 14.67 -6.12
N ARG A 204 3.75 14.75 -6.03
CA ARG A 204 2.86 15.62 -6.83
C ARG A 204 3.09 15.51 -8.35
N GLY A 205 2.66 16.51 -9.11
CA GLY A 205 2.57 16.42 -10.57
C GLY A 205 1.48 15.41 -10.93
N ASP A 206 1.75 14.51 -11.86
CA ASP A 206 0.81 13.44 -12.21
C ASP A 206 0.49 12.58 -10.98
N MET A 207 1.47 12.32 -10.11
CA MET A 207 1.26 11.53 -8.89
C MET A 207 0.21 12.11 -7.94
N SER A 208 -0.13 13.41 -8.02
CA SER A 208 -1.22 13.99 -7.21
C SER A 208 -2.53 14.18 -7.98
N THR A 209 -2.72 13.51 -9.13
CA THR A 209 -3.99 13.60 -9.87
C THR A 209 -4.71 12.26 -9.91
N LYS A 210 -5.91 12.25 -10.51
CA LYS A 210 -6.68 11.02 -10.77
C LYS A 210 -6.06 10.16 -11.87
N HIS A 211 -5.11 10.68 -12.64
CA HIS A 211 -4.34 9.96 -13.66
C HIS A 211 -2.90 9.68 -13.20
N SER A 212 -2.67 9.55 -11.89
CA SER A 212 -1.37 9.25 -11.30
C SER A 212 -0.69 8.01 -11.85
N ALA A 213 -1.46 7.05 -12.40
CA ALA A 213 -0.91 5.89 -13.12
C ALA A 213 -0.21 6.21 -14.46
N ASN A 214 -0.10 7.48 -14.87
CA ASN A 214 0.86 7.93 -15.89
C ASN A 214 2.32 7.76 -15.41
N ASP A 215 2.56 7.92 -14.11
CA ASP A 215 3.85 7.73 -13.48
C ASP A 215 4.02 6.26 -13.08
N PHE A 216 5.09 5.60 -13.51
CA PHE A 216 5.38 4.21 -13.13
C PHE A 216 5.63 4.09 -11.62
N LEU A 217 6.01 5.17 -10.95
CA LEU A 217 6.11 5.25 -9.51
C LEU A 217 4.79 4.88 -8.80
N PHE A 218 3.64 5.15 -9.43
CA PHE A 218 2.32 4.69 -8.95
C PHE A 218 2.29 3.18 -8.71
N MET A 219 2.84 2.40 -9.64
CA MET A 219 2.78 0.94 -9.57
C MET A 219 3.67 0.41 -8.44
N LEU A 220 4.84 1.03 -8.23
CA LEU A 220 5.75 0.69 -7.13
C LEU A 220 5.14 1.06 -5.77
N HIS A 221 4.55 2.26 -5.67
CA HIS A 221 3.85 2.74 -4.49
C HIS A 221 2.70 1.79 -4.10
N HIS A 222 1.79 1.48 -5.03
CA HIS A 222 0.65 0.62 -4.74
C HIS A 222 1.05 -0.86 -4.54
N ALA A 223 2.16 -1.33 -5.12
CA ALA A 223 2.73 -2.62 -4.75
C ALA A 223 3.23 -2.63 -3.29
N PHE A 224 3.78 -1.52 -2.80
CA PHE A 224 4.17 -1.39 -1.40
C PHE A 224 2.96 -1.31 -0.46
N ILE A 225 1.92 -0.53 -0.79
CA ILE A 225 0.65 -0.52 -0.04
C ILE A 225 0.03 -1.92 0.00
N ASP A 226 0.06 -2.65 -1.11
CA ASP A 226 -0.42 -4.03 -1.19
C ASP A 226 0.41 -4.99 -0.32
N ARG A 227 1.73 -4.80 -0.27
CA ARG A 227 2.63 -5.54 0.63
C ARG A 227 2.24 -5.32 2.08
N ILE A 228 2.07 -4.08 2.53
CA ILE A 228 1.63 -3.75 3.91
C ILE A 228 0.29 -4.45 4.22
N TRP A 229 -0.66 -4.38 3.29
CA TRP A 229 -1.95 -5.07 3.46
C TRP A 229 -1.79 -6.58 3.59
N SER A 230 -0.94 -7.21 2.76
CA SER A 230 -0.68 -8.66 2.84
C SER A 230 -0.12 -9.07 4.21
N ILE A 231 0.73 -8.24 4.80
CA ILE A 231 1.31 -8.50 6.13
C ILE A 231 0.24 -8.37 7.22
N TRP A 232 -0.65 -7.37 7.14
CA TRP A 232 -1.80 -7.27 8.04
C TRP A 232 -2.75 -8.48 7.91
N GLN A 233 -2.98 -8.96 6.69
CA GLN A 233 -3.75 -10.20 6.45
C GLN A 233 -3.09 -11.45 7.06
N ASP A 234 -1.76 -11.51 7.06
CA ASP A 234 -0.95 -12.58 7.66
C ASP A 234 -0.92 -12.52 9.20
N ASP A 235 -1.38 -11.41 9.78
CA ASP A 235 -1.54 -11.20 11.23
C ASP A 235 -2.98 -11.46 11.73
N GLY A 236 -3.69 -12.38 11.06
CA GLY A 236 -5.02 -12.85 11.49
C GLY A 236 -6.19 -12.19 10.76
N HIS A 237 -5.93 -11.25 9.86
CA HIS A 237 -6.99 -10.52 9.13
C HIS A 237 -7.23 -11.02 7.70
N ARG A 238 -6.85 -12.28 7.41
CA ARG A 238 -6.86 -12.84 6.04
C ARG A 238 -8.17 -12.62 5.28
N THR A 239 -9.28 -12.82 5.97
CA THR A 239 -10.64 -12.73 5.41
C THR A 239 -11.45 -11.62 6.06
N THR A 240 -10.81 -10.72 6.82
CA THR A 240 -11.46 -9.54 7.38
C THR A 240 -11.81 -8.62 6.23
N PHE A 241 -13.11 -8.39 6.02
CA PHE A 241 -13.60 -7.48 5.00
C PHE A 241 -14.96 -6.94 5.40
N ASP A 242 -15.01 -5.63 5.66
CA ASP A 242 -16.16 -4.88 6.12
C ASP A 242 -16.06 -3.42 5.65
N GLY A 243 -17.11 -2.63 5.90
CA GLY A 243 -17.15 -1.19 5.63
C GLY A 243 -17.83 -0.78 4.31
N PRO A 244 -17.89 0.54 4.05
CA PRO A 244 -18.81 1.09 3.06
C PRO A 244 -18.40 0.75 1.62
N GLY A 245 -19.41 0.43 0.81
CA GLY A 245 -19.31 0.43 -0.65
C GLY A 245 -19.30 1.84 -1.24
N SER A 246 -19.24 1.89 -2.57
CA SER A 246 -19.25 3.15 -3.33
C SER A 246 -20.66 3.69 -3.57
N MET A 247 -20.79 4.99 -3.85
CA MET A 247 -22.03 5.60 -4.35
C MET A 247 -23.28 5.39 -3.48
N GLY A 248 -23.11 5.23 -2.16
CA GLY A 248 -24.22 5.00 -1.22
C GLY A 248 -24.76 3.56 -1.21
N GLU A 249 -24.04 2.62 -1.82
CA GLU A 249 -24.33 1.18 -1.68
C GLU A 249 -24.07 0.66 -0.26
N GLU A 250 -24.67 -0.50 0.05
CA GLU A 250 -24.50 -1.23 1.31
C GLU A 250 -23.03 -1.64 1.56
N GLU A 251 -22.78 -2.16 2.76
CA GLU A 251 -21.49 -2.69 3.19
C GLU A 251 -20.92 -3.71 2.18
N MET A 252 -19.64 -3.58 1.82
CA MET A 252 -19.00 -4.55 0.94
C MET A 252 -18.60 -5.81 1.71
N THR A 253 -18.75 -6.95 1.07
CA THR A 253 -18.38 -8.26 1.62
C THR A 253 -17.38 -8.95 0.70
N LEU A 254 -16.92 -10.14 1.10
CA LEU A 254 -16.05 -10.99 0.27
C LEU A 254 -16.69 -11.38 -1.08
N ASP A 255 -18.03 -11.42 -1.15
CA ASP A 255 -18.76 -11.75 -2.39
C ASP A 255 -18.98 -10.55 -3.31
N SER A 256 -18.76 -9.33 -2.80
CA SER A 256 -18.90 -8.10 -3.59
C SER A 256 -17.96 -8.10 -4.77
N LYS A 257 -18.42 -7.54 -5.89
CA LYS A 257 -17.63 -7.44 -7.12
C LYS A 257 -16.68 -6.24 -7.05
N ILE A 258 -15.45 -6.45 -7.49
CA ILE A 258 -14.49 -5.38 -7.74
C ILE A 258 -14.85 -4.75 -9.09
N LEU A 259 -15.21 -3.47 -9.06
CA LEU A 259 -15.53 -2.66 -10.23
C LEU A 259 -14.35 -2.70 -11.22
N PHE A 260 -14.67 -2.59 -12.51
CA PHE A 260 -13.79 -2.87 -13.64
C PHE A 260 -13.39 -4.35 -13.84
N PHE A 261 -12.95 -5.06 -12.79
CA PHE A 261 -12.36 -6.39 -12.94
C PHE A 261 -13.36 -7.56 -12.94
N GLN A 262 -14.55 -7.39 -12.35
CA GLN A 262 -15.58 -8.43 -12.21
C GLN A 262 -15.17 -9.65 -11.34
N ASP A 263 -13.94 -9.68 -10.83
CA ASP A 263 -13.50 -10.55 -9.74
C ASP A 263 -14.32 -10.22 -8.47
N THR A 264 -14.55 -11.20 -7.58
CA THR A 264 -15.05 -10.87 -6.23
C THR A 264 -13.90 -10.33 -5.38
N VAL A 265 -14.23 -9.73 -4.23
CA VAL A 265 -13.22 -9.38 -3.23
C VAL A 265 -12.47 -10.65 -2.78
N GLU A 266 -13.17 -11.77 -2.55
CA GLU A 266 -12.53 -13.03 -2.13
C GLU A 266 -11.44 -13.51 -3.10
N ASP A 267 -11.65 -13.31 -4.42
CA ASP A 267 -10.71 -13.72 -5.46
C ASP A 267 -9.32 -13.08 -5.32
N VAL A 268 -9.22 -11.94 -4.63
CA VAL A 268 -7.97 -11.18 -4.44
C VAL A 268 -7.44 -11.21 -3.00
N MET A 269 -8.10 -11.91 -2.08
CA MET A 269 -7.66 -11.96 -0.67
C MET A 269 -6.44 -12.84 -0.44
N TYR A 270 -6.10 -13.72 -1.39
CA TYR A 270 -5.07 -14.74 -1.20
C TYR A 270 -3.95 -14.64 -2.24
N LEU A 271 -2.78 -14.19 -1.80
CA LEU A 271 -1.55 -14.32 -2.58
C LEU A 271 -1.23 -15.80 -2.85
N GLY A 272 -0.62 -16.06 -4.01
CA GLY A 272 -0.34 -17.40 -4.54
C GLY A 272 -1.56 -18.22 -4.96
N ARG A 273 -2.72 -17.57 -5.15
CA ARG A 273 -3.96 -18.22 -5.59
C ARG A 273 -4.70 -17.41 -6.65
N GLY A 274 -5.56 -18.08 -7.41
CA GLY A 274 -6.40 -17.44 -8.43
C GLY A 274 -5.54 -16.69 -9.45
N GLN A 275 -5.81 -15.40 -9.61
CA GLN A 275 -4.99 -14.52 -10.45
C GLN A 275 -3.84 -13.84 -9.68
N MET A 276 -3.84 -13.94 -8.35
CA MET A 276 -2.82 -13.35 -7.47
C MET A 276 -1.60 -14.26 -7.36
N CYS A 277 -1.07 -14.71 -8.51
CA CYS A 277 0.10 -15.61 -8.59
C CYS A 277 1.42 -14.88 -8.38
N TYR A 278 1.53 -14.19 -7.26
CA TYR A 278 2.74 -13.48 -6.85
C TYR A 278 2.90 -13.54 -5.33
N GLU A 279 4.11 -13.21 -4.89
CA GLU A 279 4.50 -13.00 -3.50
C GLU A 279 5.45 -11.80 -3.41
N TYR A 280 5.74 -11.33 -2.20
CA TYR A 280 6.76 -10.32 -1.94
C TYR A 280 8.02 -11.00 -1.41
N ASP A 281 9.18 -10.48 -1.78
CA ASP A 281 10.43 -10.90 -1.16
C ASP A 281 10.54 -10.42 0.30
N GLU A 282 11.50 -11.03 0.99
CA GLU A 282 12.09 -10.52 2.22
C GLU A 282 13.33 -9.73 1.78
N PRO A 283 13.31 -8.39 1.79
CA PRO A 283 14.40 -7.57 1.27
C PRO A 283 15.73 -7.89 1.96
N SER A 284 16.79 -7.92 1.17
CA SER A 284 18.11 -8.41 1.56
C SER A 284 19.08 -7.29 1.97
N SER A 285 18.84 -6.08 1.47
CA SER A 285 19.72 -4.91 1.70
C SER A 285 19.18 -3.89 2.71
N GLU A 286 17.86 -3.88 2.93
CA GLU A 286 17.18 -3.01 3.90
C GLU A 286 16.37 -3.88 4.88
N PRO A 287 16.30 -3.50 6.17
CA PRO A 287 15.51 -4.25 7.14
C PRO A 287 14.04 -4.17 6.74
N ASP A 288 13.40 -5.33 6.68
CA ASP A 288 11.95 -5.37 6.56
C ASP A 288 11.34 -5.05 7.93
N LEU A 289 11.10 -3.76 8.17
CA LEU A 289 10.50 -3.25 9.40
C LEU A 289 9.10 -3.82 9.69
N LEU A 290 8.51 -4.53 8.72
CA LEU A 290 7.24 -5.23 8.87
C LEU A 290 7.37 -6.74 9.01
N SER A 291 8.58 -7.32 8.91
CA SER A 291 8.78 -8.76 9.05
C SER A 291 8.53 -9.17 10.51
N LYS A 292 7.91 -10.35 10.71
CA LYS A 292 7.70 -10.92 12.06
C LYS A 292 9.01 -11.14 12.82
N ARG A 293 10.14 -11.26 12.12
CA ARG A 293 11.48 -11.41 12.73
C ARG A 293 12.01 -10.09 13.29
N ASP A 294 11.62 -8.96 12.71
CA ASP A 294 12.22 -7.66 13.01
C ASP A 294 11.47 -6.83 14.05
N ASN A 295 10.34 -7.30 14.60
CA ASN A 295 9.76 -6.71 15.83
C ASN A 295 10.74 -6.70 17.02
N ILE A 296 11.66 -7.67 17.07
CA ILE A 296 12.75 -7.71 18.06
C ILE A 296 13.88 -6.73 17.66
N ASN A 297 14.02 -6.46 16.37
CA ASN A 297 15.06 -5.59 15.81
C ASN A 297 14.65 -4.13 15.67
N SER A 298 13.37 -3.76 15.66
CA SER A 298 12.89 -2.37 15.60
C SER A 298 13.15 -1.57 16.88
N GLY A 299 13.62 -2.21 17.97
CA GLY A 299 13.86 -1.55 19.25
C GLY A 299 12.60 -1.34 20.09
N LEU A 300 11.43 -1.79 19.62
CA LEU A 300 10.15 -1.66 20.35
C LEU A 300 10.14 -2.37 21.69
N SER A 301 10.89 -3.48 21.84
CA SER A 301 11.05 -4.18 23.12
C SER A 301 11.72 -3.36 24.23
N SER A 302 12.36 -2.23 23.88
CA SER A 302 12.96 -1.31 24.85
C SER A 302 12.04 -0.18 25.31
N LEU A 303 10.83 -0.09 24.76
CA LEU A 303 9.85 0.93 25.14
C LEU A 303 9.34 0.70 26.58
N PRO A 304 9.04 1.78 27.34
CA PRO A 304 8.25 1.67 28.56
C PRO A 304 6.95 0.91 28.32
N HIS A 305 6.57 0.04 29.26
CA HIS A 305 5.42 -0.86 29.11
C HIS A 305 4.12 -0.11 28.76
N ASP A 306 3.87 1.06 29.35
CA ASP A 306 2.70 1.87 29.05
C ASP A 306 2.69 2.42 27.62
N VAL A 307 3.85 2.84 27.10
CA VAL A 307 4.00 3.28 25.70
C VAL A 307 3.86 2.10 24.75
N LEU A 308 4.48 0.95 25.07
CA LEU A 308 4.39 -0.28 24.28
C LEU A 308 2.93 -0.75 24.16
N CYS A 309 2.21 -0.92 25.27
CA CYS A 309 0.85 -1.44 25.24
C CYS A 309 -0.15 -0.48 24.60
N LYS A 310 0.11 0.83 24.68
CA LYS A 310 -0.72 1.84 24.02
C LYS A 310 -0.64 1.76 22.49
N TRP A 311 0.57 1.64 21.95
CA TRP A 311 0.79 1.72 20.49
C TRP A 311 0.92 0.36 19.82
N TYR A 312 1.28 -0.67 20.57
CA TYR A 312 1.55 -2.03 20.09
C TYR A 312 0.91 -3.08 21.03
N PRO A 313 -0.43 -3.12 21.12
CA PRO A 313 -1.13 -4.01 22.07
C PRO A 313 -0.82 -5.49 21.85
N LYS A 314 -0.73 -5.96 20.60
CA LYS A 314 -0.40 -7.36 20.29
C LYS A 314 1.02 -7.73 20.74
N SER A 315 1.99 -6.82 20.55
CA SER A 315 3.36 -7.01 21.03
C SER A 315 3.47 -6.95 22.55
N CYS A 316 2.70 -6.06 23.20
CA CYS A 316 2.60 -6.00 24.65
C CYS A 316 2.07 -7.31 25.24
N ASP A 317 1.00 -7.87 24.68
CA ASP A 317 0.45 -9.16 25.13
C ASP A 317 1.49 -10.29 25.06
N GLN A 318 2.26 -10.35 23.96
CA GLN A 318 3.35 -11.31 23.81
C GLN A 318 4.45 -11.13 24.88
N ALA A 319 4.87 -9.88 25.13
CA ALA A 319 5.88 -9.57 26.14
C ALA A 319 5.43 -9.96 27.57
N THR A 320 4.14 -9.90 27.88
CA THR A 320 3.61 -10.38 29.17
C THR A 320 3.59 -11.90 29.30
N SER A 321 3.49 -12.62 28.17
CA SER A 321 3.49 -14.09 28.13
C SER A 321 4.89 -14.71 28.19
N ASP A 322 5.88 -14.02 27.62
CA ASP A 322 7.29 -14.38 27.67
C ASP A 322 7.94 -13.71 28.87
N ASN A 323 7.93 -14.38 30.03
CA ASN A 323 8.50 -13.94 31.30
C ASN A 323 10.04 -13.75 31.22
N THR A 324 10.49 -12.77 30.45
CA THR A 324 11.90 -12.49 30.15
C THR A 324 12.33 -11.25 30.92
N THR A 325 13.34 -11.45 31.76
CA THR A 325 14.03 -10.43 32.56
C THR A 325 14.52 -9.28 31.68
N GLU A 326 14.14 -8.06 32.06
CA GLU A 326 14.64 -6.80 31.52
C GLU A 326 16.17 -6.82 31.39
N SER A 327 16.67 -6.66 30.16
CA SER A 327 18.06 -6.34 29.90
C SER A 327 18.19 -4.83 29.73
N THR A 328 18.58 -4.14 30.80
CA THR A 328 18.98 -2.72 30.77
C THR A 328 20.41 -2.61 30.23
N ALA A 329 20.57 -2.56 28.91
CA ALA A 329 21.83 -2.15 28.30
C ALA A 329 21.76 -0.65 27.97
N PRO A 330 22.70 0.19 28.47
CA PRO A 330 22.73 1.60 28.11
C PRO A 330 23.19 1.75 26.65
N ILE A 331 22.35 2.37 25.83
CA ILE A 331 22.68 2.69 24.44
C ILE A 331 23.65 3.88 24.44
N ALA A 332 24.82 3.68 23.83
CA ALA A 332 25.82 4.72 23.66
C ALA A 332 25.25 5.88 22.82
N HIS A 333 25.47 7.12 23.30
CA HIS A 333 25.12 8.35 22.61
C HIS A 333 25.90 8.52 21.29
N ILE A 334 25.40 7.88 20.24
CA ILE A 334 25.46 8.46 18.90
C ILE A 334 24.24 9.39 18.85
N ALA A 335 24.38 10.60 18.32
CA ALA A 335 23.26 11.51 18.12
C ALA A 335 22.30 10.90 17.09
N LEU A 336 21.43 10.01 17.55
CA LEU A 336 20.44 9.35 16.72
C LEU A 336 19.20 10.25 16.70
N GLU A 337 18.76 10.59 15.49
CA GLU A 337 17.70 11.57 15.29
C GLU A 337 16.35 11.04 15.76
N GLN A 338 15.69 11.84 16.60
CA GLN A 338 14.30 11.63 17.02
C GLN A 338 13.38 11.34 15.82
N LEU A 339 12.27 10.64 16.07
CA LEU A 339 11.24 10.45 15.05
C LEU A 339 10.72 11.82 14.58
N PRO A 340 10.75 12.11 13.27
CA PRO A 340 10.20 13.35 12.75
C PRO A 340 8.67 13.29 12.76
N LEU A 341 8.05 14.46 12.79
CA LEU A 341 6.62 14.56 12.47
C LEU A 341 6.41 14.32 10.97
N PRO A 342 5.41 13.52 10.58
CA PRO A 342 5.05 13.38 9.18
C PRO A 342 4.50 14.70 8.62
N ALA A 343 4.55 14.85 7.30
CA ALA A 343 4.00 16.00 6.60
C ALA A 343 2.49 16.13 6.84
N GLU A 344 2.02 17.36 6.96
CA GLU A 344 0.58 17.66 7.03
C GLU A 344 -0.03 17.67 5.63
N ILE A 345 -1.19 17.04 5.47
CA ILE A 345 -1.99 17.09 4.25
C ILE A 345 -2.76 18.40 4.24
N SER A 346 -2.48 19.26 3.26
CA SER A 346 -3.17 20.56 3.11
C SER A 346 -4.66 20.38 2.77
N GLN A 347 -5.49 21.34 3.14
CA GLN A 347 -6.92 21.34 2.79
C GLN A 347 -7.18 21.22 1.27
N GLU A 348 -6.41 21.93 0.45
CA GLU A 348 -6.51 21.86 -1.01
C GLU A 348 -6.28 20.43 -1.54
N ALA A 349 -5.29 19.74 -0.97
CA ALA A 349 -5.03 18.34 -1.27
C ALA A 349 -6.18 17.42 -0.84
N MET A 350 -6.78 17.66 0.33
CA MET A 350 -7.94 16.88 0.78
C MET A 350 -9.12 17.05 -0.18
N GLU A 351 -9.40 18.28 -0.61
CA GLU A 351 -10.48 18.60 -1.55
C GLU A 351 -10.25 17.97 -2.93
N MET A 352 -9.00 18.01 -3.44
CA MET A 352 -8.65 17.45 -4.75
C MET A 352 -8.79 15.92 -4.79
N HIS A 353 -8.39 15.25 -3.71
CA HIS A 353 -8.33 13.79 -3.63
C HIS A 353 -9.58 13.15 -3.01
N GLY A 354 -10.52 13.97 -2.52
CA GLY A 354 -11.74 13.47 -1.86
C GLY A 354 -11.46 12.82 -0.51
N PHE A 355 -10.37 13.18 0.15
CA PHE A 355 -10.11 12.73 1.52
C PHE A 355 -11.12 13.36 2.48
N ASP A 356 -11.59 12.58 3.45
CA ASP A 356 -12.40 13.11 4.54
C ASP A 356 -11.51 14.00 5.43
N PRO A 357 -11.75 15.32 5.51
CA PRO A 357 -10.91 16.21 6.31
C PRO A 357 -10.87 15.82 7.78
N ALA A 358 -11.96 15.26 8.31
CA ALA A 358 -11.98 14.78 9.68
C ALA A 358 -11.10 13.53 9.84
N ALA A 359 -11.07 12.62 8.87
CA ALA A 359 -10.19 11.44 8.90
C ALA A 359 -8.71 11.83 8.83
N VAL A 360 -8.37 12.72 7.90
CA VAL A 360 -6.99 13.22 7.76
C VAL A 360 -6.53 13.93 9.04
N GLN A 361 -7.36 14.79 9.62
CA GLN A 361 -6.99 15.48 10.87
C GLN A 361 -6.81 14.50 12.03
N ARG A 362 -7.70 13.49 12.16
CA ARG A 362 -7.54 12.43 13.17
C ARG A 362 -6.20 11.70 13.00
N MET A 363 -5.83 11.36 11.76
CA MET A 363 -4.55 10.69 11.48
C MET A 363 -3.34 11.56 11.84
N ALA A 364 -3.38 12.86 11.50
CA ALA A 364 -2.31 13.79 11.83
C ALA A 364 -2.15 13.97 13.35
N ASP A 365 -3.25 14.12 14.09
CA ASP A 365 -3.23 14.26 15.54
C ASP A 365 -2.72 12.98 16.24
N GLU A 366 -3.14 11.83 15.75
CA GLU A 366 -2.70 10.54 16.28
C GLU A 366 -1.20 10.30 16.04
N ALA A 367 -0.70 10.61 14.85
CA ALA A 367 0.72 10.50 14.53
C ALA A 367 1.57 11.49 15.33
N ARG A 368 1.07 12.71 15.56
CA ARG A 368 1.74 13.68 16.44
C ARG A 368 1.89 13.12 17.85
N LYS A 369 0.81 12.56 18.41
CA LYS A 369 0.84 11.93 19.74
C LYS A 369 1.79 10.74 19.79
N PHE A 370 1.80 9.92 18.73
CA PHE A 370 2.72 8.78 18.61
C PHE A 370 4.18 9.26 18.65
N VAL A 371 4.54 10.24 17.82
CA VAL A 371 5.90 10.78 17.76
C VAL A 371 6.30 11.41 19.10
N GLU A 372 5.40 12.14 19.75
CA GLU A 372 5.62 12.71 21.08
C GLU A 372 5.92 11.63 22.13
N ASP A 373 5.11 10.57 22.19
CA ASP A 373 5.29 9.48 23.16
C ASP A 373 6.59 8.71 22.90
N MET A 374 6.87 8.38 21.64
CA MET A 374 8.08 7.62 21.26
C MET A 374 9.34 8.42 21.56
N ASN A 375 9.37 9.71 21.19
CA ASN A 375 10.52 10.58 21.48
C ASN A 375 10.68 10.81 23.00
N ALA A 376 9.58 10.95 23.76
CA ALA A 376 9.63 11.06 25.21
C ALA A 376 10.13 9.77 25.89
N ALA A 377 9.83 8.61 25.31
CA ALA A 377 10.35 7.32 25.73
C ALA A 377 11.83 7.10 25.37
N GLY A 378 12.47 8.05 24.68
CA GLY A 378 13.84 7.89 24.18
C GLY A 378 13.95 6.85 23.07
N PHE A 379 12.84 6.55 22.38
CA PHE A 379 12.85 5.66 21.24
C PHE A 379 13.71 6.26 20.14
N VAL A 380 14.52 5.39 19.57
CA VAL A 380 15.38 5.72 18.45
C VAL A 380 15.10 4.68 17.37
N PRO A 381 14.55 5.10 16.22
CA PRO A 381 14.44 4.23 15.06
C PRO A 381 15.82 3.70 14.72
N LYS A 382 15.94 2.39 14.48
CA LYS A 382 17.22 1.81 14.08
C LYS A 382 17.60 2.16 12.63
N TYR A 383 16.70 2.82 11.89
CA TYR A 383 16.80 3.11 10.47
C TYR A 383 16.27 4.51 10.15
#